data_AF-A0A4R2RK93-F1
#
_entry.id   AF-A0A4R2RK93-F1
#
_cell.length_a   1.000
_cell.length_b   1.000
_cell.length_c   1.000
_cell.angle_alpha   90.00
_cell.angle_beta   90.00
_cell.angle_gamma   90.00
#
_symmetry.space_group_name_H-M   'P 1'
#
loop_
_entity.id
_entity.type
_entity.pdbx_description
1 polymer ?
#
loop_
_entity_poly.entity_id
_entity_poly.type
_entity_poly.pdbx_seq_one_letter_code
_entity_poly.pdbx_strand_id
1 'polypeptide(L)'
;MMNAERRIIGRRCLGALILLPLLFAAIAGLAWISFRYGPWHRIAEAAPWEVQRRVIDERGGSLAITFRPWQPGEGLLDEQGRYWQVTEVSEQAIQVKSASPADRWAEDDLVSRWGPACQLRFPDDGGRGTVVLITEISDKVQWETLEPLTQAVQRVGYEVVVEDATKIDQLRLQAWAEKGPAAIVRIHQQTTPLWSNGEPDRRPAIGVALNHVRVAANSRFAERWALALPAPERPLVFWHRQASQQHLCPRMLDLWVPPAVPGELAQAEKRMDALGGALGRALDS
;
A
#
# COMPACT_ATOMS: atom_id res chain seq x y z
N MET A 1 59.70 -6.62 -41.88
CA MET A 1 58.35 -6.01 -41.76
C MET A 1 57.44 -6.68 -40.72
N MET A 2 57.51 -8.01 -40.50
CA MET A 2 56.65 -8.74 -39.54
C MET A 2 56.66 -8.25 -38.08
N ASN A 3 57.74 -7.63 -37.58
CA ASN A 3 57.81 -7.16 -36.19
C ASN A 3 57.03 -5.86 -35.92
N ALA A 4 56.78 -5.05 -36.95
CA ALA A 4 55.99 -3.82 -36.82
C ALA A 4 54.49 -4.14 -36.73
N GLU A 5 54.01 -5.06 -37.57
CA GLU A 5 52.60 -5.48 -37.59
C GLU A 5 52.19 -6.21 -36.31
N ARG A 6 53.04 -7.09 -35.75
CA ARG A 6 52.75 -7.76 -34.46
C ARG A 6 52.66 -6.78 -33.29
N ARG A 7 53.45 -5.70 -33.28
CA ARG A 7 53.36 -4.65 -32.25
C ARG A 7 52.08 -3.82 -32.38
N ILE A 8 51.62 -3.57 -33.59
CA ILE A 8 50.37 -2.83 -33.85
C ILE A 8 49.16 -3.67 -33.43
N ILE A 9 49.14 -4.96 -33.77
CA ILE A 9 48.05 -5.88 -33.38
C ILE A 9 48.02 -6.07 -31.86
N GLY A 10 49.17 -6.28 -31.21
CA GLY A 10 49.25 -6.43 -29.75
C GLY A 10 48.76 -5.20 -28.98
N ARG A 11 49.08 -3.99 -29.44
CA ARG A 11 48.59 -2.73 -28.84
C ARG A 11 47.07 -2.53 -29.04
N ARG A 12 46.53 -2.95 -30.20
CA ARG A 12 45.09 -2.90 -30.47
C ARG A 12 44.30 -3.91 -29.63
N CYS A 13 44.81 -5.13 -29.45
CA CYS A 13 44.19 -6.14 -28.59
C CYS A 13 44.26 -5.76 -27.09
N LEU A 14 45.38 -5.19 -26.63
CA LEU A 14 45.53 -4.73 -25.25
C LEU A 14 44.59 -3.54 -24.96
N GLY A 15 44.45 -2.60 -25.91
CA GLY A 15 43.48 -1.52 -25.82
C GLY A 15 42.05 -2.02 -25.72
N ALA A 16 41.66 -3.01 -26.55
CA ALA A 16 40.34 -3.62 -26.51
C ALA A 16 40.07 -4.36 -25.18
N LEU A 17 41.07 -5.05 -24.62
CA LEU A 17 40.96 -5.76 -23.34
C LEU A 17 40.73 -4.84 -22.14
N ILE A 18 41.18 -3.59 -22.19
CA ILE A 18 40.95 -2.59 -21.13
C ILE A 18 39.68 -1.78 -21.39
N LEU A 19 39.40 -1.45 -22.66
CA LEU A 19 38.22 -0.66 -23.03
C LEU A 19 36.92 -1.42 -22.85
N LEU A 20 36.89 -2.74 -23.11
CA LEU A 20 35.67 -3.53 -22.93
C LEU A 20 35.17 -3.56 -21.49
N PRO A 21 35.99 -3.89 -20.47
CA PRO A 21 35.57 -3.84 -19.07
C PRO A 21 35.14 -2.44 -18.62
N LEU A 22 35.85 -1.39 -19.05
CA LEU A 22 35.47 0.00 -18.74
C LEU A 22 34.13 0.38 -19.38
N LEU A 23 33.88 -0.04 -20.62
CA LEU A 23 32.60 0.15 -21.29
C LEU A 23 31.49 -0.61 -20.58
N PHE A 24 31.73 -1.86 -20.18
CA PHE A 24 30.79 -2.64 -19.39
C PHE A 24 30.50 -1.99 -18.03
N ALA A 25 31.52 -1.49 -17.33
CA ALA A 25 31.36 -0.77 -16.08
C ALA A 25 30.58 0.55 -16.26
N ALA A 26 30.82 1.27 -17.36
CA ALA A 26 30.09 2.49 -17.69
C ALA A 26 28.62 2.20 -18.01
N ILE A 27 28.34 1.16 -18.81
CA ILE A 27 26.97 0.71 -19.11
C ILE A 27 26.26 0.25 -17.83
N ALA A 28 26.94 -0.54 -16.99
CA ALA A 28 26.39 -0.99 -15.71
C ALA A 28 26.13 0.19 -14.75
N GLY A 29 27.03 1.17 -14.72
CA GLY A 29 26.87 2.40 -13.93
C GLY A 29 25.70 3.25 -14.43
N LEU A 30 25.54 3.41 -15.75
CA LEU A 30 24.40 4.09 -16.34
C LEU A 30 23.09 3.34 -16.08
N ALA A 31 23.09 2.01 -16.22
CA ALA A 31 21.92 1.18 -15.88
C ALA A 31 21.58 1.30 -14.39
N TRP A 32 22.56 1.30 -13.49
CA TRP A 32 22.38 1.52 -12.06
C TRP A 32 21.80 2.90 -11.77
N ILE A 33 22.35 3.96 -12.35
CA ILE A 33 21.87 5.34 -12.20
C ILE A 33 20.44 5.45 -12.75
N SER A 34 20.16 4.92 -13.94
CA SER A 34 18.82 4.92 -14.52
C SER A 34 17.82 4.08 -13.72
N PHE A 35 18.24 2.98 -13.10
CA PHE A 35 17.38 2.20 -12.20
C PHE A 35 17.13 2.94 -10.89
N ARG A 36 18.15 3.64 -10.38
CA ARG A 36 18.14 4.34 -9.10
C ARG A 36 17.41 5.69 -9.11
N TYR A 37 17.58 6.43 -10.21
CA TYR A 37 17.11 7.81 -10.37
C TYR A 37 16.12 7.96 -11.53
N GLY A 38 15.88 6.92 -12.31
CA GLY A 38 14.89 6.97 -13.37
C GLY A 38 13.48 7.15 -12.83
N PRO A 39 12.58 7.75 -13.62
CA PRO A 39 11.18 7.97 -13.24
C PRO A 39 10.34 6.69 -13.28
N TRP A 40 10.95 5.51 -13.11
CA TRP A 40 10.26 4.22 -12.93
C TRP A 40 9.28 4.25 -11.74
N HIS A 41 9.46 5.22 -10.84
CA HIS A 41 8.61 5.51 -9.69
C HIS A 41 7.51 6.55 -9.96
N ARG A 42 7.52 7.24 -11.12
CA ARG A 42 6.40 8.11 -11.53
C ARG A 42 5.30 7.25 -12.10
N ILE A 43 4.54 6.71 -11.18
CA ILE A 43 3.31 6.01 -11.46
C ILE A 43 2.21 7.06 -11.45
N ALA A 44 1.37 7.04 -12.49
CA ALA A 44 0.27 7.98 -12.66
C ALA A 44 -0.51 8.08 -11.34
N GLU A 45 -0.71 9.31 -10.85
CA GLU A 45 -1.62 9.55 -9.73
C GLU A 45 -2.98 8.95 -10.08
N ALA A 46 -3.58 8.25 -9.11
CA ALA A 46 -4.92 7.73 -9.27
C ALA A 46 -5.82 8.86 -9.78
N ALA A 47 -6.60 8.57 -10.83
CA ALA A 47 -7.54 9.53 -11.36
C ALA A 47 -8.44 10.07 -10.23
N PRO A 48 -8.76 11.37 -10.22
CA PRO A 48 -9.59 11.97 -9.20
C PRO A 48 -10.93 11.22 -9.06
N TRP A 49 -11.44 11.23 -7.83
CA TRP A 49 -12.63 10.57 -7.33
C TRP A 49 -13.86 10.85 -8.21
N GLU A 50 -14.19 9.91 -9.09
CA GLU A 50 -15.34 9.99 -9.98
C GLU A 50 -16.51 9.19 -9.42
N VAL A 51 -17.63 9.89 -9.20
CA VAL A 51 -19.02 9.41 -9.03
C VAL A 51 -19.18 8.15 -8.18
N GLN A 52 -19.93 8.28 -7.09
CA GLN A 52 -20.32 7.17 -6.22
C GLN A 52 -21.04 6.07 -7.03
N ARG A 53 -20.46 4.87 -7.10
CA ARG A 53 -21.02 3.70 -7.78
C ARG A 53 -21.29 2.58 -6.77
N ARG A 54 -22.36 1.80 -7.00
CA ARG A 54 -22.65 0.60 -6.21
C ARG A 54 -21.94 -0.61 -6.79
N VAL A 55 -21.31 -1.41 -5.93
CA VAL A 55 -20.79 -2.72 -6.33
C VAL A 55 -21.85 -3.76 -6.07
N ILE A 56 -22.32 -4.40 -7.15
CA ILE A 56 -23.44 -5.34 -7.10
C ILE A 56 -23.01 -6.73 -7.58
N ASP A 57 -23.49 -7.77 -6.91
CA ASP A 57 -23.29 -9.15 -7.33
C ASP A 57 -24.21 -9.54 -8.50
N GLU A 58 -24.02 -10.75 -9.01
CA GLU A 58 -24.82 -11.33 -10.11
C GLU A 58 -26.32 -11.50 -9.80
N ARG A 59 -26.72 -11.34 -8.53
CA ARG A 59 -28.11 -11.40 -8.05
C ARG A 59 -28.69 -10.01 -7.76
N GLY A 60 -27.93 -8.94 -8.00
CA GLY A 60 -28.31 -7.56 -7.69
C GLY A 60 -28.12 -7.18 -6.21
N GLY A 61 -27.48 -8.03 -5.41
CA GLY A 61 -27.12 -7.75 -4.02
C GLY A 61 -26.01 -6.70 -3.95
N SER A 62 -26.19 -5.68 -3.12
CA SER A 62 -25.17 -4.65 -2.90
C SER A 62 -24.07 -5.17 -1.97
N LEU A 63 -22.84 -5.19 -2.47
CA LEU A 63 -21.65 -5.60 -1.70
C LEU A 63 -20.92 -4.41 -1.09
N ALA A 64 -20.86 -3.29 -1.80
CA ALA A 64 -20.14 -2.09 -1.38
C ALA A 64 -20.62 -0.85 -2.13
N ILE A 65 -20.22 0.32 -1.63
CA ILE A 65 -20.33 1.59 -2.35
C ILE A 65 -18.92 2.19 -2.46
N THR A 66 -18.57 2.69 -3.64
CA THR A 66 -17.20 3.13 -3.93
C THR A 66 -17.19 4.35 -4.83
N PHE A 67 -16.21 5.23 -4.62
CA PHE A 67 -15.95 6.43 -5.41
C PHE A 67 -14.78 6.24 -6.39
N ARG A 68 -14.26 5.02 -6.45
CA ARG A 68 -13.11 4.66 -7.26
C ARG A 68 -13.56 4.36 -8.69
N PRO A 69 -12.79 4.76 -9.72
CA PRO A 69 -12.96 4.22 -11.07
C PRO A 69 -12.48 2.76 -11.10
N TRP A 70 -13.40 1.82 -11.34
CA TRP A 70 -13.11 0.41 -11.50
C TRP A 70 -12.94 0.03 -12.97
N GLN A 71 -12.25 -1.08 -13.21
CA GLN A 71 -12.11 -1.66 -14.55
C GLN A 71 -12.47 -3.15 -14.54
N PRO A 72 -13.03 -3.69 -15.65
CA PRO A 72 -13.20 -5.12 -15.81
C PRO A 72 -11.92 -5.91 -15.54
N GLY A 73 -12.02 -7.01 -14.79
CA GLY A 73 -10.92 -7.88 -14.38
C GLY A 73 -10.26 -7.53 -13.05
N GLU A 74 -10.57 -6.37 -12.48
CA GLU A 74 -10.26 -6.02 -11.08
C GLU A 74 -11.08 -6.87 -10.10
N GLY A 75 -10.76 -6.82 -8.81
CA GLY A 75 -11.47 -7.65 -7.83
C GLY A 75 -11.55 -7.03 -6.45
N LEU A 76 -12.38 -7.63 -5.59
CA LEU A 76 -12.53 -7.26 -4.19
C LEU A 76 -12.76 -8.48 -3.31
N LEU A 77 -12.50 -8.32 -2.02
CA LEU A 77 -12.99 -9.20 -0.96
C LEU A 77 -14.18 -8.54 -0.27
N ASP A 78 -15.24 -9.31 -0.08
CA ASP A 78 -16.35 -8.88 0.77
C ASP A 78 -16.01 -9.04 2.26
N GLU A 79 -16.95 -8.63 3.11
CA GLU A 79 -16.79 -8.70 4.56
C GLU A 79 -16.70 -10.14 5.10
N GLN A 80 -17.15 -11.14 4.34
CA GLN A 80 -17.00 -12.56 4.66
C GLN A 80 -15.67 -13.16 4.14
N GLY A 81 -14.85 -12.36 3.44
CA GLY A 81 -13.60 -12.82 2.83
C GLY A 81 -13.82 -13.60 1.53
N ARG A 82 -14.98 -13.49 0.89
CA ARG A 82 -15.23 -14.09 -0.42
C ARG A 82 -14.70 -13.17 -1.51
N TYR A 83 -14.08 -13.78 -2.52
CA TYR A 83 -13.51 -13.07 -3.66
C TYR A 83 -14.54 -12.84 -4.76
N TRP A 84 -14.50 -11.63 -5.30
CA TRP A 84 -15.35 -11.15 -6.36
C TRP A 84 -14.51 -10.48 -7.43
N GLN A 85 -14.83 -10.73 -8.70
CA GLN A 85 -14.16 -10.11 -9.85
C GLN A 85 -15.13 -9.21 -10.61
N VAL A 86 -14.68 -8.00 -10.95
CA VAL A 86 -15.42 -7.05 -11.78
C VAL A 86 -15.56 -7.59 -13.19
N THR A 87 -16.80 -7.69 -13.65
CA THR A 87 -17.15 -8.12 -15.01
C THR A 87 -17.53 -6.92 -15.87
N GLU A 88 -18.24 -5.95 -15.31
CA GLU A 88 -18.76 -4.79 -16.03
C GLU A 88 -18.75 -3.53 -15.16
N VAL A 89 -18.54 -2.38 -15.78
CA VAL A 89 -18.60 -1.06 -15.12
C VAL A 89 -19.51 -0.15 -15.94
N SER A 90 -20.53 0.40 -15.30
CA SER A 90 -21.46 1.38 -15.88
C SER A 90 -21.41 2.71 -15.11
N GLU A 91 -22.21 3.68 -15.53
CA GLU A 91 -22.31 4.97 -14.84
C GLU A 91 -22.84 4.82 -13.40
N GLN A 92 -23.69 3.83 -13.14
CA GLN A 92 -24.38 3.67 -11.84
C GLN A 92 -23.83 2.52 -10.99
N ALA A 93 -23.24 1.50 -11.62
CA ALA A 93 -22.89 0.26 -10.94
C ALA A 93 -21.62 -0.39 -11.46
N ILE A 94 -21.02 -1.19 -10.58
CA ILE A 94 -19.91 -2.10 -10.86
C ILE A 94 -20.44 -3.49 -10.63
N GLN A 95 -20.57 -4.28 -11.68
CA GLN A 95 -21.03 -5.66 -11.57
C GLN A 95 -19.85 -6.57 -11.27
N VAL A 96 -20.04 -7.46 -10.31
CA VAL A 96 -19.05 -8.47 -9.95
C VAL A 96 -19.63 -9.87 -9.97
N LYS A 97 -18.76 -10.85 -10.23
CA LYS A 97 -19.07 -12.27 -10.15
C LYS A 97 -18.17 -12.95 -9.12
N SER A 98 -18.74 -13.89 -8.37
CA SER A 98 -17.95 -14.71 -7.46
C SER A 98 -16.91 -15.49 -8.25
N ALA A 99 -15.66 -15.45 -7.79
CA ALA A 99 -14.55 -16.14 -8.42
C ALA A 99 -13.76 -16.93 -7.38
N SER A 100 -13.14 -18.04 -7.81
CA SER A 100 -12.28 -18.81 -6.94
C SER A 100 -10.93 -18.09 -6.75
N PRO A 101 -10.41 -18.00 -5.51
CA PRO A 101 -9.07 -17.47 -5.26
C PRO A 101 -7.95 -18.36 -5.83
N ALA A 102 -8.28 -19.59 -6.25
CA ALA A 102 -7.34 -20.70 -6.42
C ALA A 102 -6.24 -20.50 -7.48
N ASP A 103 -6.46 -19.69 -8.52
CA ASP A 103 -5.52 -19.64 -9.66
C ASP A 103 -4.59 -18.43 -9.68
N ARG A 104 -4.65 -17.50 -8.70
CA ARG A 104 -3.86 -16.26 -8.76
C ARG A 104 -2.84 -16.06 -7.64
N TRP A 105 -2.92 -16.77 -6.51
CA TRP A 105 -2.23 -16.33 -5.27
C TRP A 105 -1.43 -17.42 -4.55
N ALA A 106 -0.76 -18.29 -5.30
CA ALA A 106 0.20 -19.22 -4.73
C ALA A 106 1.39 -18.44 -4.14
N GLU A 107 1.66 -18.69 -2.85
CA GLU A 107 2.79 -18.22 -2.02
C GLU A 107 2.60 -16.87 -1.29
N ASP A 108 2.71 -16.90 0.06
CA ASP A 108 2.94 -15.73 0.93
C ASP A 108 4.44 -15.59 1.14
N ASP A 109 5.16 -15.40 0.04
CA ASP A 109 6.58 -15.22 0.14
C ASP A 109 6.83 -13.77 0.60
N LEU A 110 7.01 -13.64 1.92
CA LEU A 110 7.53 -12.45 2.62
C LEU A 110 8.77 -11.90 1.89
N VAL A 111 9.53 -12.79 1.27
CA VAL A 111 10.65 -12.51 0.37
C VAL A 111 10.28 -13.06 -1.01
N SER A 112 9.94 -12.17 -1.96
CA SER A 112 9.75 -12.60 -3.35
C SER A 112 11.05 -13.23 -3.86
N ARG A 113 10.97 -14.43 -4.45
CA ARG A 113 12.09 -15.03 -5.21
C ARG A 113 12.50 -14.17 -6.41
N TRP A 114 11.62 -13.28 -6.82
CA TRP A 114 11.78 -12.34 -7.92
C TRP A 114 11.92 -10.92 -7.35
N GLY A 115 13.15 -10.51 -7.06
CA GLY A 115 13.47 -9.18 -6.52
C GLY A 115 14.81 -9.15 -5.78
N PRO A 116 15.41 -7.98 -5.56
CA PRO A 116 16.61 -7.87 -4.74
C PRO A 116 16.31 -8.38 -3.33
N ALA A 117 17.26 -9.12 -2.76
CA ALA A 117 17.16 -9.62 -1.40
C ALA A 117 17.02 -8.44 -0.43
N CYS A 118 15.84 -8.28 0.15
CA CYS A 118 15.66 -7.39 1.27
C CYS A 118 15.90 -8.14 2.56
N GLN A 119 16.67 -7.53 3.45
CA GLN A 119 16.75 -7.98 4.82
C GLN A 119 15.40 -7.70 5.45
N LEU A 120 14.63 -8.74 5.76
CA LEU A 120 13.52 -8.62 6.70
C LEU A 120 14.12 -8.74 8.09
N ARG A 121 13.79 -7.79 8.97
CA ARG A 121 14.13 -7.91 10.39
C ARG A 121 12.94 -8.48 11.12
N PHE A 122 13.12 -9.71 11.60
CA PHE A 122 12.21 -10.30 12.57
C PHE A 122 12.72 -9.94 13.97
N PRO A 123 11.87 -9.41 14.85
CA PRO A 123 12.28 -9.15 16.23
C PRO A 123 12.54 -10.47 16.97
N ASP A 124 13.50 -10.42 17.90
CA ASP A 124 14.00 -11.59 18.65
C ASP A 124 12.95 -12.17 19.62
N ASP A 125 11.87 -11.43 19.87
CA ASP A 125 10.73 -11.81 20.72
C ASP A 125 9.72 -12.73 20.02
N GLY A 126 9.96 -13.10 18.76
CA GLY A 126 9.06 -13.92 17.95
C GLY A 126 7.93 -13.14 17.26
N GLY A 127 7.97 -11.81 17.31
CA GLY A 127 7.07 -10.95 16.54
C GLY A 127 7.25 -11.10 15.02
N ARG A 128 6.24 -10.67 14.26
CA ARG A 128 6.19 -10.82 12.79
C ARG A 128 6.92 -9.73 12.01
N GLY A 129 7.61 -8.82 12.71
CA GLY A 129 8.30 -7.66 12.14
C GLY A 129 7.56 -6.35 12.40
N THR A 130 8.11 -5.27 11.87
CA THR A 130 7.55 -3.91 12.01
C THR A 130 6.70 -3.55 10.80
N VAL A 131 5.56 -2.90 11.02
CA VAL A 131 4.72 -2.26 10.00
C VAL A 131 4.86 -0.75 10.18
N VAL A 132 5.24 -0.05 9.12
CA VAL A 132 5.34 1.42 9.12
C VAL A 132 4.07 1.98 8.51
N LEU A 133 3.30 2.75 9.27
CA LEU A 133 2.15 3.51 8.77
C LEU A 133 2.61 4.93 8.44
N ILE A 134 2.41 5.36 7.20
CA ILE A 134 2.73 6.71 6.74
C ILE A 134 1.42 7.47 6.55
N THR A 135 1.26 8.59 7.23
CA THR A 135 -0.01 9.32 7.26
C THR A 135 0.21 10.82 7.44
N GLU A 136 -0.66 11.66 6.87
CA GLU A 136 -0.57 13.14 6.95
C GLU A 136 -0.99 13.71 8.32
N ILE A 137 -1.06 12.88 9.37
CA ILE A 137 -1.64 13.26 10.65
C ILE A 137 -0.75 14.25 11.40
N SER A 138 -1.25 15.48 11.56
CA SER A 138 -0.62 16.52 12.38
C SER A 138 -1.19 16.61 13.80
N ASP A 139 -2.39 16.07 14.05
CA ASP A 139 -3.19 16.43 15.23
C ASP A 139 -3.72 15.21 16.03
N LYS A 140 -3.89 15.39 17.35
CA LYS A 140 -4.35 14.34 18.30
C LYS A 140 -5.69 13.68 17.95
N VAL A 141 -6.64 14.43 17.37
CA VAL A 141 -7.99 13.93 17.01
C VAL A 141 -7.93 12.85 15.93
N GLN A 142 -6.92 12.89 15.07
CA GLN A 142 -6.77 11.93 13.98
C GLN A 142 -6.09 10.62 14.43
N TRP A 143 -5.40 10.64 15.58
CA TRP A 143 -4.77 9.45 16.17
C TRP A 143 -5.80 8.45 16.69
N GLU A 144 -6.87 8.93 17.34
CA GLU A 144 -7.99 8.08 17.82
C GLU A 144 -8.62 7.28 16.68
N THR A 145 -8.56 7.80 15.44
CA THR A 145 -9.09 7.11 14.27
C THR A 145 -8.16 6.04 13.70
N LEU A 146 -6.84 6.20 13.87
CA LEU A 146 -5.86 5.18 13.47
C LEU A 146 -5.60 4.14 14.55
N GLU A 147 -6.04 4.40 15.78
CA GLU A 147 -5.87 3.48 16.89
C GLU A 147 -6.48 2.10 16.62
N PRO A 148 -7.72 1.95 16.12
CA PRO A 148 -8.27 0.63 15.80
C PRO A 148 -7.45 -0.13 14.74
N LEU A 149 -6.94 0.58 13.73
CA LEU A 149 -6.07 0.02 12.69
C LEU A 149 -4.75 -0.48 13.28
N THR A 150 -4.12 0.36 14.09
CA THR A 150 -2.85 0.08 14.76
C THR A 150 -2.99 -1.12 15.69
N GLN A 151 -4.04 -1.14 16.52
CA GLN A 151 -4.34 -2.26 17.40
C GLN A 151 -4.62 -3.54 16.62
N ALA A 152 -5.32 -3.48 15.48
CA ALA A 152 -5.56 -4.66 14.65
C ALA A 152 -4.26 -5.24 14.07
N VAL A 153 -3.34 -4.40 13.62
CA VAL A 153 -2.01 -4.83 13.16
C VAL A 153 -1.22 -5.47 14.31
N GLN A 154 -1.24 -4.84 15.49
CA GLN A 154 -0.56 -5.35 16.69
C GLN A 154 -1.13 -6.69 17.17
N ARG A 155 -2.44 -6.90 17.13
CA ARG A 155 -3.09 -8.19 17.46
C ARG A 155 -2.63 -9.34 16.55
N VAL A 156 -2.21 -9.04 15.32
CA VAL A 156 -1.65 -10.04 14.39
C VAL A 156 -0.16 -10.33 14.69
N GLY A 157 0.44 -9.62 15.65
CA GLY A 157 1.81 -9.82 16.12
C GLY A 157 2.86 -8.95 15.43
N TYR A 158 2.46 -7.82 14.85
CA TYR A 158 3.38 -6.84 14.26
C TYR A 158 3.63 -5.67 15.21
N GLU A 159 4.86 -5.17 15.25
CA GLU A 159 5.14 -3.86 15.82
C GLU A 159 4.63 -2.79 14.85
N VAL A 160 4.09 -1.67 15.34
CA VAL A 160 3.63 -0.57 14.49
C VAL A 160 4.43 0.70 14.78
N VAL A 161 5.01 1.28 13.73
CA VAL A 161 5.63 2.60 13.75
C VAL A 161 4.79 3.53 12.89
N VAL A 162 4.49 4.72 13.38
CA VAL A 162 3.75 5.73 12.61
C VAL A 162 4.66 6.88 12.24
N GLU A 163 4.61 7.27 10.98
CA GLU A 163 5.42 8.30 10.34
C GLU A 163 4.55 9.36 9.69
N ASP A 164 4.99 10.60 9.81
CA ASP A 164 4.33 11.78 9.25
C ASP A 164 4.66 11.90 7.76
N ALA A 165 3.63 11.82 6.91
CA ALA A 165 3.75 11.86 5.45
C ALA A 165 4.38 13.16 4.94
N THR A 166 4.21 14.29 5.64
CA THR A 166 4.83 15.58 5.26
C THR A 166 6.35 15.53 5.35
N LYS A 167 6.87 14.59 6.15
CA LYS A 167 8.31 14.39 6.36
C LYS A 167 8.82 13.16 5.63
N ILE A 168 8.02 12.50 4.79
CA ILE A 168 8.43 11.30 4.06
C ILE A 168 8.73 11.67 2.62
N ASP A 169 10.01 11.71 2.30
CA ASP A 169 10.52 11.77 0.94
C ASP A 169 10.98 10.37 0.45
N GLN A 170 11.42 10.30 -0.81
CA GLN A 170 11.91 9.05 -1.40
C GLN A 170 13.12 8.48 -0.64
N LEU A 171 13.96 9.32 -0.06
CA LEU A 171 15.14 8.90 0.70
C LEU A 171 14.75 8.28 2.04
N ARG A 172 13.77 8.84 2.75
CA ARG A 172 13.24 8.26 3.99
C ARG A 172 12.44 6.98 3.74
N LEU A 173 11.67 6.90 2.66
CA LEU A 173 11.02 5.65 2.25
C LEU A 173 12.05 4.54 2.04
N GLN A 174 13.15 4.87 1.37
CA GLN A 174 14.23 3.93 1.18
C GLN A 174 14.94 3.59 2.50
N ALA A 175 15.22 4.56 3.36
CA ALA A 175 15.83 4.29 4.66
C ALA A 175 14.95 3.34 5.50
N TRP A 176 13.63 3.50 5.41
CA TRP A 176 12.69 2.53 5.97
C TRP A 176 12.80 1.17 5.30
N ALA A 177 12.86 1.10 3.97
CA ALA A 177 13.05 -0.16 3.26
C ALA A 177 14.35 -0.88 3.65
N GLU A 178 15.44 -0.15 3.86
CA GLU A 178 16.74 -0.66 4.31
C GLU A 178 16.70 -1.20 5.74
N LYS A 179 15.84 -0.63 6.61
CA LYS A 179 15.60 -1.17 7.96
C LYS A 179 14.86 -2.50 7.94
N GLY A 180 14.23 -2.87 6.82
CA GLY A 180 13.63 -4.18 6.64
C GLY A 180 12.30 -4.44 7.34
N PRO A 181 11.33 -3.49 7.36
CA PRO A 181 10.02 -3.73 7.95
C PRO A 181 9.25 -4.78 7.14
N ALA A 182 8.28 -5.41 7.78
CA ALA A 182 7.38 -6.38 7.15
C ALA A 182 6.46 -5.72 6.11
N ALA A 183 6.04 -4.47 6.36
CA ALA A 183 5.25 -3.68 5.42
C ALA A 183 5.39 -2.17 5.67
N ILE A 184 5.18 -1.38 4.63
CA ILE A 184 4.93 0.06 4.68
C ILE A 184 3.51 0.29 4.16
N VAL A 185 2.65 0.92 4.95
CA VAL A 185 1.28 1.25 4.55
C VAL A 185 1.16 2.76 4.46
N ARG A 186 0.78 3.25 3.30
CA ARG A 186 0.45 4.66 3.10
C ARG A 186 -1.03 4.88 3.32
N ILE A 187 -1.36 5.81 4.20
CA ILE A 187 -2.73 6.16 4.52
C ILE A 187 -3.06 7.45 3.80
N HIS A 188 -3.96 7.36 2.83
CA HIS A 188 -4.50 8.48 2.09
C HIS A 188 -5.76 8.97 2.83
N GLN A 189 -5.67 10.15 3.44
CA GLN A 189 -6.76 10.78 4.19
C GLN A 189 -7.00 12.19 3.62
N GLN A 190 -8.25 12.56 3.37
CA GLN A 190 -8.57 13.90 2.83
C GLN A 190 -9.13 14.86 3.89
N THR A 191 -9.72 14.36 4.99
CA THR A 191 -10.25 15.14 6.12
C THR A 191 -10.25 14.31 7.41
N THR A 192 -10.65 14.92 8.54
CA THR A 192 -10.78 14.26 9.84
C THR A 192 -11.49 12.91 9.70
N PRO A 193 -10.81 11.80 9.96
CA PRO A 193 -11.35 10.50 9.65
C PRO A 193 -12.34 10.08 10.75
N LEU A 194 -13.48 9.51 10.38
CA LEU A 194 -14.38 8.80 11.28
C LEU A 194 -14.30 7.31 10.92
N TRP A 195 -13.51 6.57 11.71
CA TRP A 195 -13.52 5.11 11.64
C TRP A 195 -14.81 4.62 12.28
N SER A 196 -15.72 4.16 11.41
CA SER A 196 -16.87 3.31 11.73
C SER A 196 -17.99 3.93 12.59
N ASN A 197 -19.16 4.12 11.93
CA ASN A 197 -20.48 3.92 12.54
C ASN A 197 -21.13 2.59 12.06
N GLY A 198 -20.37 1.69 11.43
CA GLY A 198 -20.91 0.48 10.79
C GLY A 198 -21.60 0.70 9.42
N GLU A 199 -21.50 1.90 8.84
CA GLU A 199 -22.09 2.20 7.53
C GLU A 199 -21.23 1.67 6.35
N PRO A 200 -21.78 0.87 5.42
CA PRO A 200 -21.03 0.23 4.32
C PRO A 200 -20.33 1.19 3.35
N ASP A 201 -20.86 2.38 3.15
CA ASP A 201 -20.34 3.45 2.30
C ASP A 201 -19.17 4.22 2.94
N ARG A 202 -18.92 3.98 4.22
CA ARG A 202 -17.87 4.65 5.01
C ARG A 202 -16.73 3.71 5.41
N ARG A 203 -16.66 2.53 4.78
CA ARG A 203 -15.61 1.56 5.05
C ARG A 203 -14.27 2.01 4.44
N PRO A 204 -13.16 1.84 5.16
CA PRO A 204 -11.83 2.04 4.59
C PRO A 204 -11.59 1.02 3.47
N ALA A 205 -10.63 1.30 2.59
CA ALA A 205 -10.27 0.40 1.51
C ALA A 205 -8.76 0.21 1.41
N ILE A 206 -8.31 -1.04 1.26
CA ILE A 206 -6.91 -1.42 1.09
C ILE A 206 -6.68 -1.81 -0.37
N GLY A 207 -5.70 -1.19 -1.03
CA GLY A 207 -5.38 -1.41 -2.44
C GLY A 207 -4.18 -2.29 -2.66
N VAL A 208 -4.34 -3.25 -3.56
CA VAL A 208 -3.29 -4.15 -4.02
C VAL A 208 -3.14 -4.03 -5.54
N ALA A 209 -1.95 -3.69 -6.02
CA ALA A 209 -1.71 -3.59 -7.46
C ALA A 209 -1.62 -5.00 -8.10
N LEU A 210 -2.50 -5.29 -9.09
CA LEU A 210 -2.59 -6.59 -9.77
C LEU A 210 -1.33 -6.99 -10.52
N ASN A 211 -0.66 -6.00 -11.12
CA ASN A 211 0.52 -6.21 -11.95
C ASN A 211 1.82 -6.11 -11.14
N HIS A 212 1.73 -6.02 -9.81
CA HIS A 212 2.89 -5.92 -8.95
C HIS A 212 3.52 -7.31 -8.74
N VAL A 213 4.86 -7.38 -8.78
CA VAL A 213 5.61 -8.64 -8.59
C VAL A 213 5.31 -9.30 -7.24
N ARG A 214 4.85 -8.50 -6.27
CA ARG A 214 4.46 -8.96 -4.92
C ARG A 214 2.95 -8.98 -4.68
N VAL A 215 2.14 -9.03 -5.73
CA VAL A 215 0.66 -9.05 -5.61
C VAL A 215 0.19 -10.10 -4.60
N ALA A 216 0.73 -11.33 -4.64
CA ALA A 216 0.32 -12.40 -3.72
C ALA A 216 0.65 -12.07 -2.25
N ALA A 217 1.87 -11.60 -1.97
CA ALA A 217 2.29 -11.23 -0.61
C ALA A 217 1.55 -10.00 -0.08
N ASN A 218 1.30 -9.00 -0.92
CA ASN A 218 0.51 -7.81 -0.58
C ASN A 218 -0.96 -8.18 -0.31
N SER A 219 -1.54 -9.07 -1.13
CA SER A 219 -2.92 -9.58 -0.97
C SER A 219 -3.11 -10.27 0.37
N ARG A 220 -2.25 -11.24 0.69
CA ARG A 220 -2.35 -12.00 1.95
C ARG A 220 -2.12 -11.14 3.19
N PHE A 221 -1.24 -10.14 3.09
CA PHE A 221 -1.06 -9.18 4.18
C PHE A 221 -2.32 -8.32 4.39
N ALA A 222 -2.90 -7.78 3.30
CA ALA A 222 -4.15 -7.03 3.35
C ALA A 222 -5.32 -7.88 3.91
N GLU A 223 -5.45 -9.11 3.45
CA GLU A 223 -6.44 -10.09 3.92
C GLU A 223 -6.35 -10.36 5.42
N ARG A 224 -5.15 -10.71 5.91
CA ARG A 224 -4.95 -10.97 7.34
C ARG A 224 -5.25 -9.75 8.19
N TRP A 225 -4.86 -8.58 7.72
CA TRP A 225 -5.14 -7.34 8.41
C TRP A 225 -6.65 -7.06 8.46
N ALA A 226 -7.34 -7.16 7.33
CA ALA A 226 -8.78 -6.97 7.27
C ALA A 226 -9.54 -7.96 8.16
N LEU A 227 -9.17 -9.24 8.15
CA LEU A 227 -9.82 -10.27 8.96
C LEU A 227 -9.56 -10.15 10.47
N ALA A 228 -8.52 -9.41 10.88
CA ALA A 228 -8.25 -9.11 12.30
C ALA A 228 -9.23 -8.07 12.89
N LEU A 229 -10.00 -7.40 12.04
CA LEU A 229 -11.05 -6.45 12.41
C LEU A 229 -12.43 -7.14 12.43
N PRO A 230 -13.37 -6.68 13.29
CA PRO A 230 -14.74 -7.19 13.27
C PRO A 230 -15.44 -6.81 11.96
N ALA A 231 -16.33 -7.68 11.45
CA ALA A 231 -17.02 -7.53 10.16
C ALA A 231 -17.49 -6.09 9.80
N PRO A 232 -18.17 -5.33 10.68
CA PRO A 232 -18.63 -3.97 10.35
C PRO A 232 -17.49 -2.96 10.13
N GLU A 233 -16.30 -3.22 10.67
CA GLU A 233 -15.12 -2.36 10.59
C GLU A 233 -14.09 -2.87 9.58
N ARG A 234 -14.36 -4.01 8.92
CA ARG A 234 -13.40 -4.59 7.97
C ARG A 234 -13.23 -3.66 6.77
N PRO A 235 -11.99 -3.28 6.43
CA PRO A 235 -11.73 -2.56 5.21
C PRO A 235 -12.03 -3.43 4.00
N LEU A 236 -12.48 -2.81 2.92
CA LEU A 236 -12.59 -3.46 1.62
C LEU A 236 -11.19 -3.68 1.05
N VAL A 237 -10.79 -4.93 0.85
CA VAL A 237 -9.55 -5.25 0.14
C VAL A 237 -9.88 -5.31 -1.34
N PHE A 238 -9.18 -4.54 -2.17
CA PHE A 238 -9.37 -4.56 -3.61
C PHE A 238 -8.08 -4.62 -4.39
N TRP A 239 -8.22 -5.14 -5.61
CA TRP A 239 -7.15 -5.29 -6.56
C TRP A 239 -7.35 -4.34 -7.73
N HIS A 240 -6.33 -3.55 -8.05
CA HIS A 240 -6.39 -2.56 -9.11
C HIS A 240 -5.32 -2.76 -10.18
N ARG A 241 -5.66 -2.45 -11.44
CA ARG A 241 -4.76 -2.68 -12.59
C ARG A 241 -3.62 -1.67 -12.70
N GLN A 242 -3.89 -0.41 -12.36
CA GLN A 242 -2.85 0.60 -12.31
C GLN A 242 -1.86 0.23 -11.22
N ALA A 243 -0.57 0.33 -11.47
CA ALA A 243 0.37 0.23 -10.36
C ALA A 243 0.04 1.38 -9.38
N SER A 244 0.09 1.12 -8.09
CA SER A 244 0.21 2.16 -7.07
C SER A 244 1.69 2.46 -6.89
N GLN A 245 2.06 3.46 -6.09
CA GLN A 245 3.47 3.70 -5.69
C GLN A 245 4.03 2.59 -4.78
N GLN A 246 3.64 1.33 -5.01
CA GLN A 246 4.12 0.15 -4.32
C GLN A 246 5.53 -0.16 -4.81
N HIS A 247 6.47 -0.16 -3.87
CA HIS A 247 7.85 -0.52 -4.14
C HIS A 247 8.04 -2.04 -4.14
N LEU A 248 9.10 -2.49 -4.82
CA LEU A 248 9.48 -3.91 -4.86
C LEU A 248 9.82 -4.46 -3.47
N CYS A 249 10.23 -3.60 -2.54
CA CYS A 249 10.49 -3.97 -1.16
C CYS A 249 10.46 -2.75 -0.23
N PRO A 250 9.93 -2.87 1.00
CA PRO A 250 9.20 -3.99 1.64
C PRO A 250 7.81 -4.19 1.01
N ARG A 251 6.90 -4.97 1.62
CA ARG A 251 5.49 -4.94 1.18
C ARG A 251 5.00 -3.50 1.27
N MET A 252 4.21 -3.07 0.30
CA MET A 252 3.65 -1.73 0.30
C MET A 252 2.19 -1.78 -0.07
N LEU A 253 1.36 -1.11 0.72
CA LEU A 253 -0.08 -1.02 0.52
C LEU A 253 -0.52 0.43 0.64
N ASP A 254 -1.59 0.76 -0.07
CA ASP A 254 -2.31 2.00 0.11
C ASP A 254 -3.62 1.71 0.85
N LEU A 255 -3.87 2.49 1.90
CA LEU A 255 -5.11 2.48 2.67
C LEU A 255 -5.81 3.82 2.42
N TRP A 256 -7.01 3.79 1.84
CA TRP A 256 -7.86 4.97 1.70
C TRP A 256 -8.88 4.99 2.82
N VAL A 257 -8.99 6.14 3.47
CA VAL A 257 -10.00 6.41 4.49
C VAL A 257 -10.97 7.47 3.94
N PRO A 258 -12.28 7.18 3.83
CA PRO A 258 -13.24 8.15 3.31
C PRO A 258 -13.37 9.38 4.23
N PRO A 259 -13.73 10.56 3.70
CA PRO A 259 -13.87 11.78 4.48
C PRO A 259 -15.08 11.72 5.44
N ALA A 260 -14.99 12.41 6.58
CA ALA A 260 -16.15 12.64 7.45
C ALA A 260 -17.20 13.54 6.78
N VAL A 261 -18.47 13.29 7.05
CA VAL A 261 -19.57 14.15 6.59
C VAL A 261 -19.60 15.44 7.45
N PRO A 262 -19.77 16.64 6.86
CA PRO A 262 -19.68 17.92 7.58
C PRO A 262 -20.51 18.08 8.85
N GLY A 263 -21.62 17.33 9.01
CA GLY A 263 -22.48 17.37 10.20
C GLY A 263 -21.95 16.61 11.41
N GLU A 264 -21.04 15.65 11.22
CA GLU A 264 -20.50 14.80 12.28
C GLU A 264 -19.26 15.39 12.93
N LEU A 265 -18.47 16.16 12.19
CA LEU A 265 -17.36 16.97 12.72
C LEU A 265 -17.87 17.91 13.83
N ALA A 266 -18.96 18.63 13.57
CA ALA A 266 -19.60 19.51 14.55
C ALA A 266 -20.18 18.77 15.77
N GLN A 267 -20.54 17.48 15.63
CA GLN A 267 -20.99 16.66 16.76
C GLN A 267 -19.82 16.07 17.55
N ALA A 268 -18.74 15.66 16.89
CA ALA A 268 -17.51 15.20 17.53
C ALA A 268 -16.85 16.34 18.31
N GLU A 269 -16.72 17.53 17.71
CA GLU A 269 -16.26 18.75 18.38
C GLU A 269 -17.13 19.10 19.59
N LYS A 270 -18.47 19.06 19.45
CA LYS A 270 -19.38 19.28 20.60
C LYS A 270 -19.23 18.25 21.72
N ARG A 271 -18.98 16.97 21.40
CA ARG A 271 -18.74 15.92 22.39
C ARG A 271 -17.40 16.16 23.09
N MET A 272 -16.39 16.59 22.35
CA MET A 272 -15.06 16.92 22.89
C MET A 272 -15.12 18.14 23.82
N ASP A 273 -15.81 19.21 23.44
CA ASP A 273 -16.01 20.39 24.29
C ASP A 273 -16.75 20.02 25.58
N ALA A 274 -17.76 19.16 25.48
CA ALA A 274 -18.50 18.66 26.63
C ALA A 274 -17.62 17.79 27.56
N LEU A 275 -16.75 16.94 27.00
CA LEU A 275 -15.81 16.10 27.76
C LEU A 275 -14.67 16.90 28.39
N GLY A 276 -14.06 17.83 27.65
CA GLY A 276 -13.04 18.73 28.17
C GLY A 276 -13.57 19.62 29.28
N GLY A 277 -14.79 20.13 29.13
CA GLY A 277 -15.48 20.89 30.18
C GLY A 277 -15.93 20.04 31.38
N ALA A 278 -16.14 18.73 31.21
CA ALA A 278 -16.42 17.82 32.32
C ALA A 278 -15.15 17.44 33.10
N LEU A 279 -14.04 17.19 32.40
CA LEU A 279 -12.73 16.91 32.98
C LEU A 279 -12.15 18.12 33.72
N GLY A 280 -12.27 19.33 33.17
CA GLY A 280 -11.85 20.56 33.86
C GLY A 280 -12.59 20.74 35.20
N ARG A 281 -13.92 20.54 35.20
CA ARG A 281 -14.74 20.64 36.42
C ARG A 281 -14.44 19.56 37.47
N ALA A 282 -14.00 18.39 37.05
CA ALA A 282 -13.62 17.29 37.94
C ALA A 282 -12.20 17.45 38.53
N LEU A 283 -11.34 18.24 37.91
CA LEU A 283 -9.99 18.54 38.40
C LEU A 283 -9.97 19.77 39.32
N ASP A 284 -10.98 20.64 39.20
CA ASP A 284 -11.17 21.81 40.05
C ASP A 284 -12.00 21.53 41.32
N SER A 285 -12.47 20.29 41.51
CA SER A 285 -13.27 19.82 42.66
C SER A 285 -12.49 18.87 43.55
#